data_AF-X0YSP8-F1
#
_entry.id   AF-X0YSP8-F1
#
_cell.length_a   1.000
_cell.length_b   1.000
_cell.length_c   1.000
_cell.angle_alpha   90.00
_cell.angle_beta   90.00
_cell.angle_gamma   90.00
#
_symmetry.space_group_name_H-M   'P 1'
#
loop_
_entity.id
_entity.type
_entity.pdbx_description
1 polymer ?
#
loop_
_entity_poly.entity_id
_entity_poly.type
_entity_poly.pdbx_seq_one_letter_code
_entity_poly.pdbx_strand_id
1 'polypeptide(L)'
;MNKYFKVSTILLVTLIMLLFLGSFGSAAEQKEFTLVIRMKAKKDIEENKIGDLIYIYTISEYGKNPSLIKGFDTNWLFNPQKSGGGGFADTAPHGIDSLRWLINSEVKAVYADIGNKIFPNLDVDDIGTVIIEFKNGVIGVLGAGWANPESYPTWLDIRYEMLGTKGF
;
A
#
# COMPACT_ATOMS: atom_id res chain seq x y z
N MET A 1 -9.05 17.52 21.96
CA MET A 1 -8.11 18.03 20.93
C MET A 1 -8.06 17.00 19.79
N ASN A 2 -9.06 16.99 18.91
CA ASN A 2 -9.11 16.06 17.76
C ASN A 2 -9.17 16.89 16.48
N LYS A 3 -8.08 16.91 15.72
CA LYS A 3 -8.02 17.51 14.38
C LYS A 3 -7.28 16.55 13.46
N TYR A 4 -8.02 15.61 12.87
CA TYR A 4 -7.59 14.94 11.65
C TYR A 4 -8.76 14.88 10.70
N PHE A 5 -8.90 15.90 9.86
CA PHE A 5 -9.77 15.87 8.69
C PHE A 5 -9.13 16.68 7.57
N LYS A 6 -8.66 16.00 6.53
CA LYS A 6 -8.59 16.55 5.17
C LYS A 6 -9.61 15.77 4.34
N VAL A 7 -10.82 16.33 4.30
CA VAL A 7 -12.07 15.68 3.85
C VAL A 7 -12.05 15.28 2.37
N SER A 8 -11.17 15.86 1.54
CA SER A 8 -11.07 15.52 0.12
C SER A 8 -10.41 14.16 -0.16
N THR A 9 -9.50 13.70 0.71
CA THR A 9 -8.75 12.44 0.50
C THR A 9 -9.49 11.24 1.10
N ILE A 10 -10.31 11.46 2.13
CA ILE A 10 -11.08 10.40 2.81
C ILE A 10 -12.08 9.75 1.85
N LEU A 11 -12.77 10.51 1.00
CA LEU A 11 -13.73 9.94 0.03
C LEU A 11 -13.04 9.07 -1.01
N LEU A 12 -11.88 9.47 -1.53
CA LEU A 12 -11.11 8.68 -2.49
C LEU A 12 -10.54 7.41 -1.86
N VAL A 13 -9.99 7.50 -0.65
CA VAL A 13 -9.47 6.34 0.09
C VAL A 13 -10.61 5.40 0.50
N THR A 14 -11.75 5.94 0.91
CA THR A 14 -12.96 5.14 1.21
C THR A 14 -13.48 4.47 -0.05
N LEU A 15 -13.47 5.15 -1.20
CA LEU A 15 -13.90 4.58 -2.48
C LEU A 15 -12.94 3.49 -2.99
N ILE A 16 -11.63 3.70 -2.88
CA ILE A 16 -10.61 2.67 -3.15
C ILE A 16 -10.83 1.47 -2.23
N MET A 17 -10.99 1.70 -0.92
CA MET A 17 -11.30 0.62 0.01
C MET A 17 -12.62 -0.09 -0.33
N LEU A 18 -13.69 0.63 -0.70
CA LEU A 18 -14.98 0.05 -1.10
C LEU A 18 -14.91 -0.75 -2.40
N LEU A 19 -14.10 -0.32 -3.38
CA LEU A 19 -13.87 -1.05 -4.63
C LEU A 19 -13.14 -2.38 -4.39
N PHE A 20 -12.22 -2.43 -3.42
CA PHE A 20 -11.53 -3.66 -3.01
C PHE A 20 -12.28 -4.49 -1.95
N LEU A 21 -13.30 -3.93 -1.28
CA LEU A 21 -14.18 -4.67 -0.36
C LEU A 21 -15.17 -5.60 -1.10
N GLY A 22 -15.38 -5.41 -2.41
CA GLY A 22 -16.40 -6.14 -3.19
C GLY A 22 -15.89 -7.22 -4.15
N SER A 23 -14.58 -7.38 -4.35
CA SER A 23 -14.05 -8.31 -5.36
C SER A 23 -12.88 -9.16 -4.82
N PHE A 24 -13.21 -10.37 -4.36
CA PHE A 24 -12.23 -11.46 -4.32
C PHE A 24 -11.86 -11.82 -5.77
N GLY A 25 -10.75 -11.28 -6.28
CA GLY A 25 -10.42 -11.42 -7.71
C GLY A 25 -9.00 -10.98 -8.09
N SER A 26 -8.00 -11.78 -7.69
CA SER A 26 -6.80 -12.13 -8.48
C SER A 26 -6.12 -11.08 -9.39
N ALA A 27 -5.02 -10.47 -8.94
CA ALA A 27 -3.95 -9.96 -9.81
C ALA A 27 -2.81 -11.00 -9.88
N ALA A 28 -2.73 -11.79 -10.96
CA ALA A 28 -2.00 -13.06 -10.97
C ALA A 28 -0.49 -13.00 -11.29
N GLU A 29 0.11 -11.86 -11.62
CA GLU A 29 1.47 -11.85 -12.20
C GLU A 29 2.57 -11.12 -11.40
N GLN A 30 2.23 -10.37 -10.34
CA GLN A 30 3.22 -9.85 -9.36
C GLN A 30 3.22 -10.63 -8.04
N LYS A 31 2.39 -11.67 -7.95
CA LYS A 31 2.15 -12.45 -6.73
C LYS A 31 3.41 -13.08 -6.15
N GLU A 32 4.32 -13.62 -6.96
CA GLU A 32 5.45 -14.43 -6.47
C GLU A 32 6.35 -13.70 -5.45
N PHE A 33 6.71 -12.42 -5.69
CA PHE A 33 7.63 -11.69 -4.81
C PHE A 33 6.97 -11.17 -3.54
N THR A 34 5.79 -10.55 -3.65
CA THR A 34 5.02 -10.09 -2.48
C THR A 34 4.58 -11.27 -1.63
N LEU A 35 4.20 -12.40 -2.23
CA LEU A 35 3.76 -13.58 -1.51
C LEU A 35 4.84 -14.13 -0.59
N VAL A 36 6.11 -14.24 -1.00
CA VAL A 36 7.14 -14.84 -0.14
C VAL A 36 7.33 -14.02 1.15
N ILE A 37 7.50 -12.70 1.03
CA ILE A 37 7.72 -11.83 2.20
C ILE A 37 6.46 -11.76 3.07
N ARG A 38 5.30 -11.59 2.44
CA ARG A 38 4.00 -11.56 3.13
C ARG A 38 3.70 -12.87 3.86
N MET A 39 3.95 -14.01 3.23
CA MET A 39 3.78 -15.34 3.84
C MET A 39 4.76 -15.56 4.99
N LYS A 40 6.02 -15.10 4.85
CA LYS A 40 7.00 -15.14 5.94
C LYS A 40 6.53 -14.31 7.14
N ALA A 41 6.07 -13.08 6.91
CA ALA A 41 5.52 -12.21 7.94
C ALA A 41 4.33 -12.87 8.65
N LYS A 42 3.39 -13.45 7.90
CA LYS A 42 2.24 -14.17 8.48
C LYS A 42 2.69 -15.35 9.33
N LYS A 43 3.61 -16.15 8.82
CA LYS A 43 4.16 -17.30 9.53
C LYS A 43 4.80 -16.89 10.86
N ASP A 44 5.56 -15.79 10.89
CA ASP A 44 6.18 -15.32 12.13
C ASP A 44 5.16 -14.84 13.17
N ILE A 45 4.05 -14.24 12.73
CA ILE A 45 2.91 -13.89 13.59
C ILE A 45 2.24 -15.16 14.12
N GLU A 46 1.89 -16.10 13.24
CA GLU A 46 1.19 -17.34 13.59
C GLU A 46 2.01 -18.26 14.51
N GLU A 47 3.33 -18.31 14.31
CA GLU A 47 4.27 -19.04 15.17
C GLU A 47 4.62 -18.28 16.46
N ASN A 48 3.99 -17.12 16.71
CA ASN A 48 4.18 -16.30 17.92
C ASN A 48 5.64 -15.89 18.17
N LYS A 49 6.42 -15.70 17.10
CA LYS A 49 7.85 -15.34 17.21
C LYS A 49 8.04 -13.92 17.72
N ILE A 50 7.17 -12.99 17.29
CA ILE A 50 7.21 -11.59 17.70
C ILE A 50 6.25 -11.28 18.84
N GLY A 51 5.49 -12.24 19.36
CA GLY A 51 4.43 -11.97 20.33
C GLY A 51 3.13 -11.50 19.67
N ASP A 52 2.31 -10.80 20.45
CA ASP A 52 1.11 -10.13 19.92
C ASP A 52 1.55 -8.93 19.08
N LEU A 53 0.98 -8.79 17.89
CA LEU A 53 1.27 -7.68 17.00
C LEU A 53 0.77 -6.36 17.61
N ILE A 54 1.65 -5.37 17.73
CA ILE A 54 1.35 -4.04 18.28
C ILE A 54 1.26 -3.00 17.18
N TYR A 55 2.22 -3.01 16.24
CA TYR A 55 2.38 -1.96 15.24
C TYR A 55 3.00 -2.54 13.96
N ILE A 56 2.61 -2.04 12.79
CA ILE A 56 3.34 -2.27 11.54
C ILE A 56 3.93 -0.93 11.10
N TYR A 57 5.24 -0.78 11.29
CA TYR A 57 5.99 0.45 11.05
C TYR A 57 5.93 0.91 9.62
N THR A 58 6.13 -0.05 8.71
CA THR A 58 6.13 0.21 7.28
C THR A 58 5.67 -1.04 6.55
N ILE A 59 4.63 -0.88 5.74
CA ILE A 59 4.57 -1.60 4.46
C ILE A 59 5.00 -0.61 3.38
N SER A 60 6.02 -0.96 2.60
CA SER A 60 6.35 -0.22 1.38
C SER A 60 5.85 -1.01 0.18
N GLU A 61 5.18 -0.34 -0.74
CA GLU A 61 4.80 -0.88 -2.05
C GLU A 61 5.30 0.10 -3.11
N TYR A 62 6.62 0.32 -3.15
CA TYR A 62 7.22 1.24 -4.10
C TYR A 62 7.64 0.52 -5.35
N GLY A 63 7.24 1.06 -6.51
CA GLY A 63 7.61 0.59 -7.83
C GLY A 63 8.39 1.64 -8.60
N LYS A 64 9.04 1.21 -9.68
CA LYS A 64 9.53 2.14 -10.71
C LYS A 64 8.35 2.69 -11.51
N ASN A 65 8.52 3.90 -12.05
CA ASN A 65 7.54 4.49 -12.95
C ASN A 65 7.35 3.59 -14.21
N PRO A 66 6.10 3.20 -14.55
CA PRO A 66 5.80 2.35 -15.70
C PRO A 66 6.27 2.90 -17.05
N SER A 67 6.56 4.20 -17.17
CA SER A 67 7.15 4.78 -18.39
C SER A 67 8.53 4.18 -18.73
N LEU A 68 9.19 3.53 -17.77
CA LEU A 68 10.48 2.88 -17.95
C LEU A 68 10.37 1.46 -18.55
N ILE A 69 9.15 0.90 -18.65
CA ILE A 69 8.92 -0.42 -19.25
C ILE A 69 9.09 -0.32 -20.77
N LYS A 70 10.09 -1.00 -21.32
CA LYS A 70 10.35 -1.00 -22.77
C LYS A 70 9.50 -2.06 -23.46
N GLY A 71 8.94 -1.70 -24.62
CA GLY A 71 8.18 -2.62 -25.47
C GLY A 71 6.72 -2.83 -25.06
N PHE A 72 6.20 -2.04 -24.11
CA PHE A 72 4.81 -2.05 -23.70
C PHE A 72 4.26 -0.61 -23.66
N ASP A 73 3.04 -0.40 -24.15
CA ASP A 73 2.39 0.92 -24.08
C ASP A 73 1.77 1.13 -22.69
N THR A 74 2.43 1.96 -21.88
CA THR A 74 1.99 2.32 -20.52
C THR A 74 1.24 3.64 -20.45
N ASN A 75 0.98 4.33 -21.58
CA ASN A 75 0.36 5.66 -21.58
C ASN A 75 -1.03 5.69 -20.92
N TRP A 76 -1.75 4.57 -20.95
CA TRP A 76 -3.07 4.47 -20.32
C TRP A 76 -3.01 4.60 -18.79
N LEU A 77 -1.89 4.25 -18.14
CA LEU A 77 -1.71 4.36 -16.69
C LEU A 77 -1.65 5.81 -16.21
N PHE A 78 -1.26 6.73 -17.10
CA PHE A 78 -1.17 8.16 -16.81
C PHE A 78 -2.44 8.93 -17.18
N ASN A 79 -3.47 8.24 -17.68
CA ASN A 79 -4.75 8.85 -18.01
C ASN A 79 -5.79 8.50 -16.94
N PRO A 80 -6.24 9.46 -16.11
CA PRO A 80 -7.14 9.17 -14.99
C PRO A 80 -8.50 8.58 -15.44
N GLN A 81 -8.94 8.85 -16.67
CA GLN A 81 -10.18 8.27 -17.21
C GLN A 81 -10.04 6.80 -17.60
N LYS A 82 -8.81 6.32 -17.80
CA LYS A 82 -8.51 4.92 -18.13
C LYS A 82 -8.04 4.13 -16.91
N SER A 83 -7.18 4.73 -16.08
CA SER A 83 -6.54 4.05 -14.95
C SER A 83 -7.27 4.23 -13.62
N GLY A 84 -8.07 5.30 -13.45
CA GLY A 84 -8.72 5.64 -12.18
C GLY A 84 -7.79 6.24 -11.12
N GLY A 85 -6.48 6.26 -11.36
CA GLY A 85 -5.44 6.78 -10.48
C GLY A 85 -4.03 6.45 -11.02
N GLY A 86 -2.99 6.82 -10.28
CA GLY A 86 -1.61 6.63 -10.70
C GLY A 86 -0.82 5.77 -9.72
N GLY A 87 0.39 6.15 -9.38
CA GLY A 87 1.34 5.29 -8.67
C GLY A 87 0.88 4.82 -7.30
N PHE A 88 0.25 5.68 -6.51
CA PHE A 88 -0.31 5.25 -5.22
C PHE A 88 -1.54 4.37 -5.44
N ALA A 89 -2.45 4.76 -6.34
CA ALA A 89 -3.65 3.96 -6.65
C ALA A 89 -3.32 2.58 -7.24
N ASP A 90 -2.23 2.47 -8.00
CA ASP A 90 -1.69 1.26 -8.61
C ASP A 90 -1.14 0.29 -7.55
N THR A 91 -0.27 0.77 -6.64
CA THR A 91 0.47 -0.14 -5.75
C THR A 91 -0.09 -0.25 -4.33
N ALA A 92 -0.76 0.79 -3.80
CA ALA A 92 -1.29 0.78 -2.44
C ALA A 92 -2.30 -0.34 -2.14
N PRO A 93 -3.18 -0.76 -3.08
CA PRO A 93 -4.14 -1.83 -2.79
C PRO A 93 -3.47 -3.13 -2.31
N HIS A 94 -2.29 -3.46 -2.82
CA HIS A 94 -1.52 -4.64 -2.41
C HIS A 94 -1.06 -4.55 -0.95
N GLY A 95 -0.57 -3.38 -0.54
CA GLY A 95 -0.16 -3.12 0.83
C GLY A 95 -1.34 -3.07 1.79
N ILE A 96 -2.47 -2.46 1.39
CA ILE A 96 -3.70 -2.43 2.20
C ILE A 96 -4.24 -3.84 2.42
N ASP A 97 -4.31 -4.67 1.37
CA ASP A 97 -4.73 -6.07 1.50
C ASP A 97 -3.81 -6.85 2.45
N SER A 98 -2.50 -6.60 2.36
CA SER A 98 -1.51 -7.22 3.25
C SER A 98 -1.68 -6.80 4.71
N LEU A 99 -1.89 -5.50 4.99
CA LEU A 99 -2.22 -5.01 6.34
C LEU A 99 -3.47 -5.71 6.89
N ARG A 100 -4.56 -5.75 6.12
CA ARG A 100 -5.82 -6.38 6.54
C ARG A 100 -5.63 -7.86 6.86
N TRP A 101 -4.89 -8.58 6.02
CA TRP A 101 -4.68 -10.01 6.16
C TRP A 101 -3.73 -10.38 7.33
N LEU A 102 -2.69 -9.58 7.54
CA LEU A 102 -1.75 -9.79 8.65
C LEU A 102 -2.38 -9.43 10.00
N ILE A 103 -3.00 -8.25 10.09
CA ILE A 103 -3.58 -7.72 11.34
C ILE A 103 -4.89 -8.43 11.70
N ASN A 104 -5.63 -8.93 10.71
CA ASN A 104 -6.88 -9.66 10.87
C ASN A 104 -7.87 -8.95 11.82
N SER A 105 -8.08 -7.67 11.56
CA SER A 105 -9.02 -6.83 12.29
C SER A 105 -9.71 -5.87 11.35
N GLU A 106 -10.86 -5.35 11.75
CA GLU A 106 -11.58 -4.34 10.99
C GLU A 106 -10.91 -2.97 11.12
N VAL A 107 -10.98 -2.18 10.05
CA VAL A 107 -10.49 -0.80 10.06
C VAL A 107 -11.39 0.05 10.96
N LYS A 108 -10.77 0.87 11.80
CA LYS A 108 -11.41 1.85 12.67
C LYS A 108 -11.31 3.26 12.11
N ALA A 109 -10.13 3.66 11.65
CA ALA A 109 -9.89 5.00 11.11
C ALA A 109 -8.75 4.98 10.09
N VAL A 110 -8.75 5.97 9.20
CA VAL A 110 -7.73 6.13 8.16
C VAL A 110 -7.34 7.60 8.06
N TYR A 111 -6.03 7.84 7.99
CA TYR A 111 -5.44 9.11 7.58
C TYR A 111 -4.60 8.87 6.32
N ALA A 112 -4.67 9.78 5.35
CA ALA A 112 -3.94 9.64 4.10
C ALA A 112 -3.47 11.00 3.57
N ASP A 113 -2.26 11.00 3.00
CA ASP A 113 -1.74 12.10 2.20
C ASP A 113 -1.22 11.52 0.88
N ILE A 114 -1.95 11.78 -0.20
CA ILE A 114 -1.74 11.21 -1.53
C ILE A 114 -1.70 12.37 -2.52
N GLY A 115 -0.81 12.29 -3.49
CA GLY A 115 -0.81 13.25 -4.57
C GLY A 115 0.30 12.99 -5.57
N ASN A 116 0.59 14.04 -6.31
CA ASN A 116 1.69 14.09 -7.25
C ASN A 116 2.84 14.90 -6.64
N LYS A 117 3.86 14.21 -6.12
CA LYS A 117 4.99 14.84 -5.41
C LYS A 117 6.35 14.56 -6.04
N ILE A 118 6.47 13.49 -6.82
CA ILE A 118 7.71 13.06 -7.48
C ILE A 118 7.73 13.56 -8.93
N PHE A 119 6.59 13.54 -9.62
CA PHE A 119 6.43 13.82 -11.04
C PHE A 119 5.34 14.88 -11.28
N PRO A 120 5.53 16.14 -10.84
CA PRO A 120 4.46 17.16 -10.64
C PRO A 120 3.53 17.45 -11.83
N ASN A 121 3.86 16.94 -13.01
CA ASN A 121 3.10 17.13 -14.26
C ASN A 121 2.24 15.92 -14.66
N LEU A 122 2.11 14.88 -13.83
CA LEU A 122 1.16 13.78 -14.07
C LEU A 122 -0.25 14.20 -13.67
N ASP A 123 -1.22 13.84 -14.50
CA ASP A 123 -2.66 14.01 -14.24
C ASP A 123 -3.22 13.00 -13.21
N VAL A 124 -2.35 12.13 -12.69
CA VAL A 124 -2.63 11.08 -11.71
C VAL A 124 -1.71 11.24 -10.49
N ASP A 125 -2.05 10.58 -9.37
CA ASP A 125 -1.16 10.49 -8.22
C ASP A 125 0.13 9.70 -8.56
N ASP A 126 1.20 9.91 -7.80
CA ASP A 126 2.44 9.15 -7.96
C ASP A 126 2.96 8.54 -6.67
N ILE A 127 2.62 9.13 -5.52
CA ILE A 127 3.01 8.67 -4.20
C ILE A 127 1.96 9.06 -3.16
N GLY A 128 1.87 8.23 -2.13
CA GLY A 128 1.11 8.56 -0.95
C GLY A 128 1.53 7.77 0.28
N THR A 129 1.07 8.26 1.42
CA THR A 129 1.20 7.59 2.71
C THR A 129 -0.16 7.46 3.35
N VAL A 130 -0.45 6.29 3.88
CA VAL A 130 -1.67 6.00 4.63
C VAL A 130 -1.33 5.45 6.01
N ILE A 131 -2.03 5.94 7.02
CA ILE A 131 -2.02 5.42 8.39
C ILE A 131 -3.40 4.82 8.64
N ILE A 132 -3.45 3.55 9.02
CA ILE A 132 -4.68 2.80 9.28
C ILE A 132 -4.70 2.38 10.74
N GLU A 133 -5.72 2.81 11.48
CA GLU A 133 -6.02 2.29 12.81
C GLU A 133 -7.02 1.13 12.69
N PHE A 134 -6.74 0.02 13.38
CA PHE A 134 -7.61 -1.15 13.43
C PHE A 134 -8.37 -1.23 14.76
N LYS A 135 -9.50 -1.96 14.78
CA LYS A 135 -10.35 -2.08 15.97
C LYS A 135 -9.67 -2.80 17.14
N ASN A 136 -8.71 -3.68 16.87
CA ASN A 136 -7.88 -4.33 17.90
C ASN A 136 -6.76 -3.43 18.45
N GLY A 137 -6.66 -2.18 18.01
CA GLY A 137 -5.67 -1.20 18.49
C GLY A 137 -4.35 -1.18 17.71
N VAL A 138 -4.14 -2.11 16.78
CA VAL A 138 -2.95 -2.11 15.92
C VAL A 138 -3.03 -0.95 14.93
N ILE A 139 -1.89 -0.32 14.67
CA ILE A 139 -1.72 0.73 13.66
C ILE A 139 -0.77 0.21 12.57
N GLY A 140 -1.16 0.42 11.32
CA GLY A 140 -0.31 0.15 10.15
C GLY A 140 -0.02 1.43 9.37
N VAL A 141 1.23 1.60 8.95
CA VAL A 141 1.63 2.68 8.04
C VAL A 141 2.05 2.09 6.70
N LEU A 142 1.48 2.61 5.62
CA LEU A 142 1.75 2.20 4.24
C LEU A 142 2.29 3.38 3.46
N GLY A 143 3.47 3.21 2.86
CA GLY A 143 3.96 4.06 1.78
C GLY A 143 3.85 3.33 0.45
N ALA A 144 3.27 3.98 -0.56
CA ALA A 144 3.05 3.36 -1.86
C ALA A 144 3.19 4.41 -2.97
N GLY A 145 3.60 3.97 -4.16
CA GLY A 145 3.82 4.87 -5.28
C GLY A 145 4.85 4.38 -6.29
N TRP A 146 4.94 5.10 -7.41
CA TRP A 146 6.01 4.97 -8.40
C TRP A 146 7.28 5.70 -7.93
N ALA A 147 7.76 5.37 -6.72
CA ALA A 147 8.80 6.12 -6.03
C ALA A 147 10.23 5.67 -6.34
N ASN A 148 10.42 4.46 -6.90
CA ASN A 148 11.76 3.96 -7.16
C ASN A 148 12.37 4.69 -8.37
N PRO A 149 13.56 5.31 -8.22
CA PRO A 149 14.24 5.92 -9.36
C PRO A 149 14.69 4.85 -10.37
N GLU A 150 14.99 5.26 -11.60
CA GLU A 150 15.48 4.35 -12.65
C GLU A 150 16.73 3.58 -12.20
N SER A 151 17.61 4.22 -11.42
CA SER A 151 18.82 3.63 -10.86
C SER A 151 18.59 2.62 -9.72
N TYR A 152 17.36 2.50 -9.19
CA TYR A 152 17.07 1.55 -8.12
C TYR A 152 17.31 0.11 -8.61
N PRO A 153 17.92 -0.78 -7.81
CA PRO A 153 18.39 -2.08 -8.30
C PRO A 153 17.26 -3.04 -8.69
N THR A 154 16.07 -2.89 -8.10
CA THR A 154 14.90 -3.73 -8.37
C THR A 154 13.73 -2.89 -8.89
N TRP A 155 12.74 -3.54 -9.51
CA TRP A 155 11.52 -2.85 -9.93
C TRP A 155 10.66 -2.45 -8.72
N LEU A 156 10.46 -3.41 -7.82
CA LEU A 156 9.65 -3.26 -6.60
C LEU A 156 10.56 -3.23 -5.37
N ASP A 157 10.19 -2.41 -4.39
CA ASP A 157 10.73 -2.40 -3.04
C ASP A 157 9.60 -2.65 -2.04
N ILE A 158 9.48 -3.91 -1.62
CA ILE A 158 8.45 -4.37 -0.71
C ILE A 158 9.09 -4.75 0.62
N ARG A 159 8.71 -4.03 1.68
CA ARG A 159 9.25 -4.23 3.03
C ARG A 159 8.12 -4.27 4.04
N TYR A 160 8.29 -5.14 5.04
CA TYR A 160 7.40 -5.28 6.18
C TYR A 160 8.24 -5.12 7.44
N GLU A 161 7.97 -4.07 8.20
CA GLU A 161 8.59 -3.84 9.51
C GLU A 161 7.49 -3.92 10.57
N MET A 162 7.56 -4.93 11.43
CA MET A 162 6.52 -5.24 12.39
C MET A 162 7.06 -5.13 13.80
N LEU A 163 6.24 -4.70 14.74
CA LEU A 163 6.52 -4.72 16.17
C LEU A 163 5.50 -5.61 16.84
N GLY A 164 5.98 -6.61 17.56
CA GLY A 164 5.17 -7.35 18.52
C GLY A 164 5.70 -7.26 19.94
N THR A 165 4.96 -7.85 20.89
CA THR A 165 5.29 -7.80 22.32
C THR A 165 6.61 -8.48 22.70
N LYS A 166 7.19 -9.30 21.81
CA LYS A 166 8.43 -10.07 22.04
C LYS A 166 9.56 -9.76 21.06
N GLY A 167 9.34 -8.90 20.07
CA GLY A 167 10.36 -8.62 19.05
C GLY A 167 9.84 -7.84 17.85
N PHE A 168 10.69 -7.78 16.82
CA PHE A 168 10.43 -7.15 15.53
C PHE A 168 10.62 -8.15 14.38
#